data_AF-A0A0U5FQJ4-F1
#
_entry.id   AF-A0A0U5FQJ4-F1
#
_cell.length_a   1.000
_cell.length_b   1.000
_cell.length_c   1.000
_cell.angle_alpha   90.00
_cell.angle_beta   90.00
_cell.angle_gamma   90.00
#
_symmetry.space_group_name_H-M   'P 1'
#
loop_
_entity.id
_entity.type
_entity.pdbx_description
1 polymer ?
#
loop_
_entity_poly.entity_id
_entity_poly.type
_entity_poly.pdbx_seq_one_letter_code
_entity_poly.pdbx_strand_id
1 'polypeptide(L)'
;MTPSAQASTMYPLGECTNLTKFKFIPENVLIPTHLDQIIPDDLRLDLNFLRINAGRAFRTMITIVRKRENRYRALCPPTESKYKLYTHSATISRLKRWREDHDTYDPTLAPSAKIPGPVIYLNISRTAYEEWSKDYASVLSEFKNGPYKEYHDSAEDFLAAIRVARDRRKVSHLDYHELILFYRTFMREMTIWEDIIPGLDLPSFSEIVDELYEAVVERVENGETMHPFFQRVRNKMRDVEKDG
;
A
#
# COMPACT_ATOMS: atom_id res chain seq x y z
N MET A 1 9.36 31.94 7.22
CA MET A 1 9.42 30.63 6.56
C MET A 1 8.26 29.81 7.07
N THR A 2 7.22 29.72 6.26
CA THR A 2 6.00 28.96 6.51
C THR A 2 6.28 27.45 6.38
N PRO A 3 5.68 26.58 7.20
CA PRO A 3 5.76 25.15 6.99
C PRO A 3 4.95 24.79 5.74
N SER A 4 5.62 24.16 4.78
CA SER A 4 4.98 23.56 3.61
C SER A 4 4.00 22.49 4.06
N ALA A 5 2.73 22.65 3.69
CA ALA A 5 1.70 21.64 3.88
C ALA A 5 2.14 20.35 3.19
N GLN A 6 2.32 19.28 3.96
CA GLN A 6 2.30 17.93 3.43
C GLN A 6 0.86 17.68 2.97
N ALA A 7 0.62 17.78 1.67
CA ALA A 7 -0.59 17.25 1.09
C ALA A 7 -0.58 15.74 1.37
N SER A 8 -1.44 15.30 2.27
CA SER A 8 -1.72 13.88 2.47
C SER A 8 -2.23 13.36 1.12
N THR A 9 -1.35 12.71 0.35
CA THR A 9 -1.71 11.98 -0.87
C THR A 9 -2.44 10.71 -0.44
N MET A 10 -3.60 10.90 0.16
CA MET A 10 -4.48 9.83 0.59
C MET A 10 -5.29 9.39 -0.63
N TYR A 11 -5.09 8.13 -1.00
CA TYR A 11 -5.73 7.53 -2.15
C TYR A 11 -7.19 7.14 -1.81
N PRO A 12 -8.20 7.66 -2.54
CA PRO A 12 -9.61 7.34 -2.40
C PRO A 12 -9.97 5.84 -2.55
N LEU A 13 -11.21 5.48 -2.19
CA LEU A 13 -11.78 4.14 -2.37
C LEU A 13 -11.72 3.70 -3.86
N GLY A 14 -10.79 2.81 -4.18
CA GLY A 14 -10.55 2.30 -5.54
C GLY A 14 -9.29 2.82 -6.23
N GLU A 15 -8.61 3.84 -5.67
CA GLU A 15 -7.33 4.34 -6.22
C GLU A 15 -6.11 3.73 -5.54
N CYS A 16 -6.26 3.28 -4.29
CA CYS A 16 -5.24 2.46 -3.65
C CYS A 16 -5.09 1.14 -4.40
N THR A 17 -3.87 0.79 -4.81
CA THR A 17 -3.47 -0.57 -5.22
C THR A 17 -3.61 -0.94 -6.68
N ASN A 18 -3.38 0.00 -7.59
CA ASN A 18 -2.84 -0.39 -8.90
C ASN A 18 -1.35 -0.81 -8.75
N LEU A 19 -1.11 -1.91 -8.04
CA LEU A 19 0.18 -2.61 -8.01
C LEU A 19 0.62 -3.04 -9.41
N THR A 20 -0.31 -3.08 -10.35
CA THR A 20 -0.15 -3.32 -11.79
C THR A 20 0.38 -2.11 -12.58
N LYS A 21 0.39 -0.89 -11.99
CA LYS A 21 0.96 0.31 -12.65
C LYS A 21 2.48 0.43 -12.47
N PHE A 22 3.09 -0.38 -11.61
CA PHE A 22 4.54 -0.36 -11.42
C PHE A 22 5.23 -1.07 -12.57
N LYS A 23 5.96 -0.32 -13.39
CA LYS A 23 6.84 -0.89 -14.42
C LYS A 23 8.13 -1.39 -13.76
N PHE A 24 8.01 -2.45 -12.97
CA PHE A 24 9.13 -3.17 -12.38
C PHE A 24 9.80 -4.02 -13.47
N ILE A 25 11.12 -3.94 -13.59
CA ILE A 25 11.89 -4.72 -14.55
C ILE A 25 12.68 -5.78 -13.76
N PRO A 26 12.24 -7.05 -13.72
CA PRO A 26 12.90 -8.10 -12.94
C PRO A 26 14.38 -8.26 -13.29
N GLU A 27 14.74 -8.04 -14.55
CA GLU A 27 16.10 -8.16 -15.07
C GLU A 27 17.05 -7.17 -14.40
N ASN A 28 16.57 -5.99 -14.00
CA ASN A 28 17.35 -4.97 -13.31
C ASN A 28 17.70 -5.35 -11.86
N VAL A 29 17.12 -6.44 -11.35
CA VAL A 29 17.31 -6.96 -9.98
C VAL A 29 18.11 -8.27 -9.99
N LEU A 30 18.35 -8.85 -11.17
CA LEU A 30 19.22 -10.00 -11.36
C LEU A 30 20.66 -9.53 -11.54
N ILE A 31 21.61 -10.30 -10.99
CA ILE A 31 23.03 -10.02 -11.20
C ILE A 31 23.34 -10.27 -12.68
N PRO A 32 23.87 -9.28 -13.42
CA PRO A 32 24.33 -9.48 -14.78
C PRO A 32 25.37 -10.59 -14.83
N THR A 33 25.31 -11.47 -15.84
CA THR A 33 26.20 -12.63 -15.96
C THR A 33 27.67 -12.27 -15.95
N HIS A 34 28.05 -11.12 -16.54
CA HIS A 34 29.43 -10.64 -16.51
C HIS A 34 29.88 -10.21 -15.12
N LEU A 35 28.98 -9.64 -14.30
CA LEU A 35 29.27 -9.28 -12.92
C LEU A 35 29.42 -10.52 -12.03
N ASP A 36 28.59 -11.55 -12.25
CA ASP A 36 28.64 -12.77 -11.43
C ASP A 36 30.00 -13.50 -11.53
N GLN A 37 30.67 -13.43 -12.69
CA GLN A 37 31.97 -14.08 -12.92
C GLN A 37 33.16 -13.33 -12.31
N ILE A 38 33.02 -12.02 -12.06
CA ILE A 38 34.14 -11.15 -11.66
C ILE A 38 34.07 -10.72 -10.19
N ILE A 39 32.91 -10.84 -9.54
CA ILE A 39 32.78 -10.48 -8.13
C ILE A 39 33.42 -11.51 -7.21
N PRO A 40 34.19 -11.07 -6.20
CA PRO A 40 34.61 -11.90 -5.08
C PRO A 40 33.43 -12.60 -4.39
N ASP A 41 33.65 -13.80 -3.88
CA ASP A 41 32.62 -14.63 -3.24
C ASP A 41 31.93 -13.94 -2.06
N ASP A 42 32.70 -13.20 -1.25
CA ASP A 42 32.19 -12.38 -0.15
C ASP A 42 31.17 -11.33 -0.65
N LEU A 43 31.50 -10.60 -1.72
CA LEU A 43 30.57 -9.64 -2.31
C LEU A 43 29.35 -10.29 -2.95
N ARG A 44 29.50 -11.48 -3.53
CA ARG A 44 28.37 -12.24 -4.09
C ARG A 44 27.39 -12.65 -3.01
N LEU A 45 27.89 -13.07 -1.84
CA LEU A 45 27.05 -13.40 -0.70
C LEU A 45 26.29 -12.16 -0.21
N ASP A 46 26.97 -11.04 0.00
CA ASP A 46 26.34 -9.79 0.45
C ASP A 46 25.28 -9.29 -0.54
N LEU A 47 25.54 -9.35 -1.84
CA LEU A 47 24.57 -9.01 -2.88
C LEU A 47 23.34 -9.93 -2.84
N ASN A 48 23.53 -11.23 -2.62
CA ASN A 48 22.42 -12.15 -2.47
C ASN A 48 21.61 -11.88 -1.20
N PHE A 49 22.24 -11.53 -0.09
CA PHE A 49 21.54 -11.10 1.13
C PHE A 49 20.68 -9.86 0.88
N LEU A 50 21.24 -8.83 0.23
CA LEU A 50 20.50 -7.64 -0.17
C LEU A 50 19.27 -8.01 -1.02
N ARG A 51 19.43 -8.85 -2.04
CA ARG A 51 18.34 -9.28 -2.92
C ARG A 51 17.25 -10.05 -2.16
N ILE A 52 17.64 -10.95 -1.25
CA ILE A 52 16.71 -11.73 -0.43
C ILE A 52 15.91 -10.81 0.49
N ASN A 53 16.59 -9.88 1.17
CA ASN A 53 15.96 -8.94 2.10
C ASN A 53 15.04 -7.96 1.37
N ALA A 54 15.47 -7.40 0.24
CA ALA A 54 14.63 -6.57 -0.62
C ALA A 54 13.37 -7.33 -1.08
N GLY A 55 13.54 -8.57 -1.55
CA GLY A 55 12.42 -9.42 -1.96
C GLY A 55 11.46 -9.76 -0.79
N ARG A 56 12.00 -9.97 0.42
CA ARG A 56 11.21 -10.18 1.64
C ARG A 56 10.41 -8.92 2.00
N ALA A 57 11.06 -7.76 2.02
CA ALA A 57 10.43 -6.46 2.28
C ALA A 57 9.29 -6.19 1.30
N PHE A 58 9.55 -6.37 -0.01
CA PHE A 58 8.54 -6.21 -1.05
C PHE A 58 7.32 -7.13 -0.84
N ARG A 59 7.53 -8.44 -0.62
CA ARG A 59 6.43 -9.39 -0.39
C ARG A 59 5.60 -9.04 0.86
N THR A 60 6.27 -8.64 1.95
CA THR A 60 5.59 -8.20 3.17
C THR A 60 4.79 -6.92 2.92
N MET A 61 5.36 -5.95 2.21
CA MET A 61 4.67 -4.73 1.81
C MET A 61 3.41 -5.04 0.99
N ILE A 62 3.47 -5.93 -0.01
CA ILE A 62 2.29 -6.36 -0.78
C ILE A 62 1.20 -6.93 0.13
N THR A 63 1.59 -7.67 1.17
CA THR A 63 0.66 -8.24 2.14
C THR A 63 -0.01 -7.14 2.98
N ILE A 64 0.75 -6.12 3.41
CA ILE A 64 0.24 -4.96 4.14
C ILE A 64 -0.69 -4.12 3.28
N VAL A 65 -0.34 -3.90 2.02
CA VAL A 65 -1.17 -3.22 1.02
C VAL A 65 -2.53 -3.93 0.91
N ARG A 66 -2.53 -5.26 0.74
CA ARG A 66 -3.77 -6.06 0.71
C ARG A 66 -4.57 -5.97 2.01
N LYS A 67 -3.90 -5.96 3.16
CA LYS A 67 -4.56 -5.81 4.46
C LYS A 67 -5.21 -4.43 4.57
N ARG A 68 -4.52 -3.36 4.17
CA ARG A 68 -5.02 -1.97 4.16
C ARG A 68 -6.28 -1.83 3.31
N GLU A 69 -6.37 -2.57 2.21
CA GLU A 69 -7.57 -2.57 1.36
C GLU A 69 -8.82 -3.14 2.03
N ASN A 70 -8.67 -3.90 3.11
CA ASN A 70 -9.79 -4.39 3.89
C ASN A 70 -10.34 -3.37 4.89
N ARG A 71 -9.75 -2.18 5.02
CA ARG A 71 -10.19 -1.12 5.96
C ARG A 71 -11.69 -0.85 5.92
N TYR A 72 -12.27 -0.77 4.72
CA TYR A 72 -13.70 -0.51 4.56
C TYR A 72 -14.56 -1.70 4.98
N ARG A 73 -14.09 -2.93 4.79
CA ARG A 73 -14.79 -4.15 5.24
C ARG A 73 -14.71 -4.31 6.76
N ALA A 74 -13.60 -3.86 7.35
CA ALA A 74 -13.36 -3.88 8.79
C ALA A 74 -14.24 -2.89 9.57
N LEU A 75 -14.96 -2.00 8.88
CA LEU A 75 -15.97 -1.13 9.51
C LEU A 75 -17.15 -1.93 10.09
N CYS A 76 -17.40 -3.16 9.61
CA CYS A 76 -18.49 -3.99 10.12
C CYS A 76 -17.99 -4.90 11.26
N PRO A 77 -18.61 -4.85 12.46
CA PRO A 77 -18.20 -5.69 13.58
C PRO A 77 -18.26 -7.19 13.26
N PRO A 78 -17.27 -7.99 13.68
CA PRO A 78 -17.29 -9.44 13.49
C PRO A 78 -18.37 -10.15 14.31
N THR A 79 -18.92 -9.48 15.33
CA THR A 79 -20.01 -9.96 16.19
C THR A 79 -21.37 -9.95 15.50
N GLU A 80 -21.48 -9.29 14.34
CA GLU A 80 -22.71 -9.24 13.55
C GLU A 80 -23.02 -10.58 12.88
N SER A 81 -24.28 -10.73 12.44
CA SER A 81 -24.68 -11.95 11.74
C SER A 81 -23.89 -12.14 10.44
N LYS A 82 -23.62 -13.40 10.07
CA LYS A 82 -22.92 -13.75 8.82
C LYS A 82 -23.55 -13.08 7.59
N TYR A 83 -24.89 -12.96 7.58
CA TYR A 83 -25.62 -12.27 6.53
C TYR A 83 -25.23 -10.79 6.43
N LYS A 84 -25.20 -10.05 7.55
CA LYS A 84 -24.83 -8.63 7.58
C LYS A 84 -23.37 -8.39 7.19
N LEU A 85 -22.46 -9.24 7.67
CA LEU A 85 -21.05 -9.22 7.29
C LEU A 85 -20.87 -9.40 5.78
N TYR A 86 -21.60 -10.37 5.21
CA TYR A 86 -21.59 -10.65 3.78
C TYR A 86 -22.17 -9.49 2.96
N THR A 87 -23.34 -8.97 3.32
CA THR A 87 -23.98 -7.87 2.57
C THR A 87 -23.18 -6.58 2.64
N HIS A 88 -22.54 -6.29 3.78
CA HIS A 88 -21.60 -5.18 3.89
C HIS A 88 -20.39 -5.38 2.98
N SER A 89 -19.73 -6.54 3.06
CA SER A 89 -18.56 -6.84 2.22
C SER A 89 -18.89 -6.84 0.72
N ALA A 90 -20.09 -7.31 0.34
CA ALA A 90 -20.59 -7.27 -1.02
C ALA A 90 -20.80 -5.83 -1.49
N THR A 91 -21.36 -4.96 -0.64
CA THR A 91 -21.52 -3.53 -0.90
C THR A 91 -20.17 -2.85 -1.15
N ILE A 92 -19.19 -3.04 -0.27
CA ILE A 92 -17.83 -2.51 -0.46
C ILE A 92 -17.22 -2.99 -1.77
N SER A 93 -17.41 -4.27 -2.11
CA SER A 93 -16.87 -4.84 -3.36
C SER A 93 -17.52 -4.22 -4.59
N ARG A 94 -18.85 -3.98 -4.57
CA ARG A 94 -19.56 -3.28 -5.65
C ARG A 94 -19.09 -1.85 -5.82
N LEU A 95 -18.94 -1.10 -4.72
CA LEU A 95 -18.44 0.27 -4.76
C LEU A 95 -17.03 0.34 -5.36
N LYS A 96 -16.15 -0.63 -5.04
CA LYS A 96 -14.78 -0.68 -5.59
C LYS A 96 -14.74 -1.01 -7.08
N ARG A 97 -15.58 -1.93 -7.55
CA ARG A 97 -15.58 -2.39 -8.96
C ARG A 97 -16.39 -1.49 -9.89
N TRP A 98 -17.09 -0.49 -9.35
CA TRP A 98 -17.83 0.45 -10.17
C TRP A 98 -16.85 1.18 -11.10
N ARG A 99 -17.10 1.11 -12.40
CA ARG A 99 -16.26 1.65 -13.48
C ARG A 99 -14.96 0.88 -13.78
N GLU A 100 -14.78 -0.33 -13.25
CA GLU A 100 -13.59 -1.17 -13.53
C GLU A 100 -13.47 -1.52 -15.03
N ASP A 101 -14.60 -1.75 -15.72
CA ASP A 101 -14.65 -2.12 -17.13
C ASP A 101 -14.87 -0.94 -18.10
N HIS A 102 -14.92 0.29 -17.59
CA HIS A 102 -15.20 1.46 -18.43
C HIS A 102 -13.91 2.06 -18.98
N ASP A 103 -13.70 1.92 -20.29
CA ASP A 103 -12.61 2.58 -21.00
C ASP A 103 -13.05 3.98 -21.46
N THR A 104 -12.41 5.01 -20.92
CA THR A 104 -12.66 6.41 -21.32
C THR A 104 -12.19 6.75 -22.73
N TYR A 105 -11.36 5.89 -23.34
CA TYR A 105 -10.84 6.07 -24.69
C TYR A 105 -11.64 5.31 -25.75
N ASP A 106 -12.62 4.48 -25.33
CA ASP A 106 -13.58 3.86 -26.23
C ASP A 106 -14.92 4.60 -26.18
N PRO A 107 -15.21 5.50 -27.14
CA PRO A 107 -16.43 6.29 -27.15
C PRO A 107 -17.70 5.45 -27.40
N THR A 108 -17.57 4.15 -27.69
CA THR A 108 -18.70 3.25 -27.88
C THR A 108 -19.17 2.60 -26.57
N LEU A 109 -18.38 2.68 -25.50
CA LEU A 109 -18.78 2.21 -24.18
C LEU A 109 -19.59 3.28 -23.44
N ALA A 110 -20.85 2.95 -23.13
CA ALA A 110 -21.67 3.80 -22.29
C ALA A 110 -21.02 4.02 -20.90
N PRO A 111 -21.24 5.18 -20.25
CA PRO A 111 -20.85 5.38 -18.87
C PRO A 111 -21.40 4.26 -17.98
N SER A 112 -20.60 3.78 -17.02
CA SER A 112 -21.06 2.75 -16.08
C SER A 112 -22.29 3.23 -15.34
N ALA A 113 -23.38 2.46 -15.44
CA ALA A 113 -24.60 2.74 -14.70
C ALA A 113 -24.32 2.80 -13.19
N LYS A 114 -25.00 3.70 -12.48
CA LYS A 114 -24.93 3.75 -11.02
C LYS A 114 -25.46 2.44 -10.41
N ILE A 115 -24.97 2.10 -9.23
CA ILE A 115 -25.41 0.93 -8.48
C ILE A 115 -26.80 1.20 -7.91
N PRO A 116 -27.77 0.28 -8.04
CA PRO A 116 -29.09 0.46 -7.45
C PRO A 116 -29.04 0.64 -5.93
N GLY A 117 -29.68 1.70 -5.43
CA GLY A 117 -29.73 2.00 -3.99
C GLY A 117 -30.19 0.83 -3.10
N PRO A 118 -31.25 0.07 -3.46
CA PRO A 118 -31.76 -1.03 -2.63
C PRO A 118 -30.77 -2.19 -2.38
N VAL A 119 -29.71 -2.31 -3.18
CA VAL A 119 -28.71 -3.39 -3.02
C VAL A 119 -27.52 -2.98 -2.14
N ILE A 120 -27.52 -1.75 -1.63
CA ILE A 120 -26.50 -1.20 -0.74
C ILE A 120 -26.88 -1.49 0.70
N TYR A 121 -25.95 -2.10 1.43
CA TYR A 121 -26.06 -2.31 2.87
C TYR A 121 -24.72 -1.98 3.52
N LEU A 122 -24.71 -1.00 4.43
CA LEU A 122 -23.53 -0.62 5.19
C LEU A 122 -23.81 -0.73 6.68
N ASN A 123 -22.93 -1.45 7.39
CA ASN A 123 -22.88 -1.44 8.84
C ASN A 123 -21.51 -0.88 9.24
N ILE A 124 -21.51 0.30 9.85
CA ILE A 124 -20.29 1.06 10.15
C ILE A 124 -20.17 1.20 11.66
N SER A 125 -19.07 0.70 12.20
CA SER A 125 -18.73 0.74 13.61
C SER A 125 -17.33 1.28 13.83
N ARG A 126 -17.24 2.27 14.73
CA ARG A 126 -15.97 2.85 15.16
C ARG A 126 -15.14 1.84 15.94
N THR A 127 -15.74 1.10 16.85
CA THR A 127 -15.03 0.13 17.68
C THR A 127 -14.41 -0.97 16.82
N ALA A 128 -15.14 -1.45 15.81
CA ALA A 128 -14.62 -2.43 14.86
C ALA A 128 -13.42 -1.87 14.07
N TYR A 129 -13.51 -0.61 13.63
CA TYR A 129 -12.39 0.05 12.95
C TYR A 129 -11.19 0.24 13.87
N GLU A 130 -11.39 0.69 15.10
CA GLU A 130 -10.33 0.92 16.08
C GLU A 130 -9.60 -0.39 16.43
N GLU A 131 -10.34 -1.46 16.70
CA GLU A 131 -9.78 -2.80 16.95
C GLU A 131 -8.94 -3.29 15.76
N TRP A 132 -9.49 -3.20 14.55
CA TRP A 132 -8.76 -3.56 13.34
C TRP A 132 -7.55 -2.67 13.09
N SER A 133 -7.65 -1.36 13.36
CA SER A 133 -6.58 -0.39 13.14
C SER A 133 -5.39 -0.63 14.07
N LYS A 134 -5.63 -1.08 15.30
CA LYS A 134 -4.57 -1.47 16.26
C LYS A 134 -3.79 -2.67 15.74
N ASP A 135 -4.48 -3.70 15.29
CA ASP A 135 -3.87 -4.89 14.68
C ASP A 135 -3.09 -4.51 13.40
N TYR A 136 -3.66 -3.67 12.54
CA TYR A 136 -2.97 -3.16 11.36
C TYR A 136 -1.71 -2.35 11.72
N ALA A 137 -1.80 -1.44 12.70
CA ALA A 137 -0.68 -0.62 13.13
C ALA A 137 0.47 -1.47 13.70
N SER A 138 0.16 -2.55 14.42
CA SER A 138 1.17 -3.53 14.87
C SER A 138 1.90 -4.14 13.68
N VAL A 139 1.15 -4.66 12.69
CA VAL A 139 1.74 -5.27 11.49
C VAL A 139 2.57 -4.28 10.68
N LEU A 140 2.12 -3.03 10.54
CA LEU A 140 2.87 -1.99 9.84
C LEU A 140 4.17 -1.64 10.58
N SER A 141 4.12 -1.57 11.92
CA SER A 141 5.29 -1.34 12.76
C SER A 141 6.31 -2.48 12.67
N GLU A 142 5.84 -3.74 12.73
CA GLU A 142 6.68 -4.93 12.56
C GLU A 142 7.37 -4.95 11.20
N PHE A 143 6.67 -4.53 10.13
CA PHE A 143 7.28 -4.40 8.81
C PHE A 143 8.37 -3.32 8.77
N LYS A 144 8.06 -2.12 9.28
CA LYS A 144 9.00 -0.98 9.30
C LYS A 144 10.26 -1.34 10.10
N ASN A 145 10.12 -2.04 11.24
CA ASN A 145 11.22 -2.39 12.13
C ASN A 145 11.92 -3.73 11.80
N GLY A 146 11.30 -4.57 10.97
CA GLY A 146 11.83 -5.87 10.57
C GLY A 146 12.25 -5.87 9.10
N PRO A 147 11.50 -6.50 8.18
CA PRO A 147 11.91 -6.66 6.78
C PRO A 147 12.36 -5.39 6.07
N TYR A 148 11.71 -4.24 6.32
CA TYR A 148 12.07 -2.99 5.66
C TYR A 148 13.42 -2.46 6.15
N LYS A 149 13.64 -2.51 7.46
CA LYS A 149 14.91 -2.15 8.07
C LYS A 149 16.04 -3.11 7.65
N GLU A 150 15.82 -4.42 7.72
CA GLU A 150 16.80 -5.43 7.30
C GLU A 150 17.24 -5.24 5.84
N TYR A 151 16.32 -4.82 4.98
CA TYR A 151 16.63 -4.44 3.60
C TYR A 151 17.57 -3.23 3.54
N HIS A 152 17.23 -2.12 4.22
CA HIS A 152 18.07 -0.92 4.23
C HIS A 152 19.45 -1.17 4.85
N ASP A 153 19.51 -1.87 5.98
CA ASP A 153 20.76 -2.26 6.64
C ASP A 153 21.64 -3.07 5.65
N SER A 154 21.06 -4.05 4.95
CA SER A 154 21.79 -4.83 3.94
C SER A 154 22.23 -4.02 2.71
N ALA A 155 21.49 -2.96 2.36
CA ALA A 155 21.84 -2.07 1.25
C ALA A 155 23.03 -1.18 1.61
N GLU A 156 23.09 -0.71 2.86
CA GLU A 156 24.22 0.03 3.40
C GLU A 156 25.46 -0.86 3.54
N ASP A 157 25.30 -2.06 4.11
CA ASP A 157 26.36 -3.04 4.28
C ASP A 157 26.99 -3.43 2.94
N PHE A 158 26.16 -3.73 1.92
CA PHE A 158 26.65 -4.09 0.60
C PHE A 158 27.42 -2.93 -0.05
N LEU A 159 26.93 -1.69 0.06
CA LEU A 159 27.62 -0.52 -0.47
C LEU A 159 28.98 -0.31 0.22
N ALA A 160 29.05 -0.51 1.54
CA ALA A 160 30.29 -0.47 2.29
C ALA A 160 31.25 -1.59 1.85
N ALA A 161 30.74 -2.81 1.66
CA ALA A 161 31.53 -3.95 1.21
C ALA A 161 32.17 -3.70 -0.17
N ILE A 162 31.43 -3.14 -1.13
CA ILE A 162 31.96 -2.77 -2.46
C ILE A 162 33.16 -1.81 -2.30
N ARG A 163 33.04 -0.79 -1.44
CA ARG A 163 34.11 0.20 -1.20
C ARG A 163 35.35 -0.46 -0.56
N VAL A 164 35.15 -1.29 0.46
CA VAL A 164 36.26 -2.02 1.11
C VAL A 164 36.95 -2.97 0.13
N ALA A 165 36.20 -3.67 -0.71
CA ALA A 165 36.77 -4.56 -1.73
C ALA A 165 37.61 -3.78 -2.76
N ARG A 166 37.18 -2.58 -3.12
CA ARG A 166 37.94 -1.68 -3.99
C ARG A 166 39.24 -1.22 -3.33
N ASP A 167 39.20 -0.76 -2.09
CA ASP A 167 40.37 -0.28 -1.35
C ASP A 167 41.41 -1.38 -1.15
N ARG A 168 40.94 -2.60 -0.90
CA ARG A 168 41.77 -3.82 -0.79
C ARG A 168 42.23 -4.37 -2.14
N ARG A 169 41.91 -3.70 -3.26
CA ARG A 169 42.23 -4.11 -4.63
C ARG A 169 41.74 -5.52 -4.99
N LYS A 170 40.68 -6.00 -4.33
CA LYS A 170 39.99 -7.25 -4.69
C LYS A 170 39.15 -7.11 -5.96
N VAL A 171 38.81 -5.87 -6.33
CA VAL A 171 37.99 -5.52 -7.48
C VAL A 171 38.73 -4.48 -8.32
N SER A 172 38.77 -4.69 -9.64
CA SER A 172 39.43 -3.74 -10.55
C SER A 172 38.67 -2.41 -10.61
N HIS A 173 39.28 -1.38 -11.23
CA HIS A 173 38.59 -0.08 -11.35
C HIS A 173 37.35 -0.20 -12.24
N LEU A 174 37.45 -0.98 -13.32
CA LEU A 174 36.36 -1.19 -14.26
C LEU A 174 35.21 -1.96 -13.59
N ASP A 175 35.53 -3.05 -12.89
CA ASP A 175 34.52 -3.90 -12.23
C ASP A 175 33.82 -3.14 -11.10
N TYR A 176 34.54 -2.30 -10.36
CA TYR A 176 33.94 -1.41 -9.36
C TYR A 176 32.92 -0.45 -9.98
N HIS A 177 33.25 0.14 -11.14
CA HIS A 177 32.33 1.04 -11.83
C HIS A 177 31.06 0.31 -12.27
N GLU A 178 31.20 -0.87 -12.87
CA GLU A 178 30.07 -1.73 -13.26
C GLU A 178 29.20 -2.12 -12.05
N LEU A 179 29.81 -2.48 -10.91
CA LEU A 179 29.07 -2.80 -9.69
C LEU A 179 28.29 -1.61 -9.14
N ILE A 180 28.87 -0.42 -9.15
CA ILE A 180 28.19 0.80 -8.70
C ILE A 180 27.03 1.16 -9.64
N LEU A 181 27.22 1.00 -10.96
CA LEU A 181 26.14 1.21 -11.93
C LEU A 181 24.99 0.23 -11.72
N PHE A 182 25.31 -1.04 -11.53
CA PHE A 182 24.31 -2.07 -11.19
C PHE A 182 23.59 -1.73 -9.88
N TYR A 183 24.31 -1.43 -8.80
CA TYR A 183 23.72 -1.09 -7.50
C TYR A 183 22.77 0.11 -7.60
N ARG A 184 23.16 1.17 -8.33
CA ARG A 184 22.28 2.32 -8.58
C ARG A 184 21.02 1.94 -9.34
N THR A 185 21.15 1.07 -10.34
CA THR A 185 20.01 0.57 -11.12
C THR A 185 19.08 -0.27 -10.25
N PHE A 186 19.62 -1.18 -9.45
CA PHE A 186 18.90 -1.98 -8.47
C PHE A 186 18.12 -1.08 -7.50
N MET A 187 18.78 -0.07 -6.90
CA MET A 187 18.14 0.83 -5.94
C MET A 187 17.03 1.66 -6.60
N ARG A 188 17.20 2.08 -7.85
CA ARG A 188 16.14 2.76 -8.60
C ARG A 188 14.90 1.88 -8.81
N GLU A 189 15.08 0.58 -9.03
CA GLU A 189 13.93 -0.34 -9.06
C GLU A 189 13.29 -0.49 -7.68
N MET A 190 14.07 -0.43 -6.60
CA MET A 190 13.51 -0.50 -5.25
C MET A 190 12.67 0.73 -4.90
N THR A 191 13.11 1.93 -5.29
CA THR A 191 12.36 3.17 -5.03
C THR A 191 10.93 3.14 -5.58
N ILE A 192 10.69 2.41 -6.68
CA ILE A 192 9.37 2.28 -7.31
C ILE A 192 8.32 1.76 -6.33
N TRP A 193 8.65 0.75 -5.52
CA TRP A 193 7.72 0.20 -4.54
C TRP A 193 7.87 0.86 -3.16
N GLU A 194 9.02 1.43 -2.84
CA GLU A 194 9.20 2.21 -1.60
C GLU A 194 8.32 3.47 -1.57
N ASP A 195 8.04 4.08 -2.71
CA ASP A 195 7.12 5.23 -2.84
C ASP A 195 5.70 4.93 -2.33
N ILE A 196 5.34 3.65 -2.20
CA ILE A 196 4.04 3.20 -1.66
C ILE A 196 4.01 3.30 -0.13
N ILE A 197 5.16 3.16 0.54
CA ILE A 197 5.26 3.01 1.99
C ILE A 197 4.63 4.17 2.76
N PRO A 198 4.84 5.45 2.39
CA PRO A 198 4.17 6.57 3.04
C PRO A 198 2.63 6.48 2.95
N GLY A 199 2.10 5.91 1.86
CA GLY A 199 0.67 5.70 1.68
C GLY A 199 0.08 4.53 2.49
N LEU A 200 0.90 3.78 3.23
CA LEU A 200 0.43 2.68 4.07
C LEU A 200 -0.17 3.14 5.39
N ASP A 201 0.09 4.38 5.81
CA ASP A 201 -0.51 4.91 7.02
C ASP A 201 -2.05 4.94 6.89
N LEU A 202 -2.73 4.75 8.02
CA LEU A 202 -4.18 4.60 8.07
C LEU A 202 -4.88 5.96 8.19
N PRO A 203 -6.00 6.15 7.48
CA PRO A 203 -6.88 7.28 7.74
C PRO A 203 -7.51 7.17 9.12
N SER A 204 -7.92 8.31 9.67
CA SER A 204 -8.81 8.36 10.82
C SER A 204 -10.18 7.74 10.49
N PHE A 205 -10.94 7.41 11.54
CA PHE A 205 -12.31 6.91 11.36
C PHE A 205 -13.24 7.94 10.69
N SER A 206 -12.99 9.25 10.85
CA SER A 206 -13.79 10.25 10.15
C SER A 206 -13.49 10.22 8.66
N GLU A 207 -12.21 10.25 8.28
CA GLU A 207 -11.79 10.27 6.88
C GLU A 207 -12.26 9.03 6.13
N ILE A 208 -12.17 7.82 6.72
CA ILE A 208 -12.65 6.60 6.05
C ILE A 208 -14.18 6.60 5.84
N VAL A 209 -14.94 7.22 6.76
CA VAL A 209 -16.39 7.38 6.65
C VAL A 209 -16.74 8.41 5.56
N ASP A 210 -15.92 9.45 5.42
CA ASP A 210 -16.08 10.50 4.42
C ASP A 210 -15.80 9.97 3.03
N GLU A 211 -14.67 9.26 2.84
CA GLU A 211 -14.34 8.56 1.60
C GLU A 211 -15.45 7.57 1.19
N LEU A 212 -16.01 6.82 2.14
CA LEU A 212 -17.08 5.88 1.87
C LEU A 212 -18.38 6.59 1.49
N TYR A 213 -18.68 7.74 2.11
CA TYR A 213 -19.84 8.56 1.74
C TYR A 213 -19.69 9.14 0.33
N GLU A 214 -18.53 9.69 0.00
CA GLU A 214 -18.23 10.22 -1.34
C GLU A 214 -18.38 9.14 -2.41
N ALA A 215 -17.84 7.94 -2.16
CA ALA A 215 -18.02 6.80 -3.05
C ALA A 215 -19.50 6.39 -3.19
N VAL A 216 -20.32 6.52 -2.14
CA VAL A 216 -21.76 6.23 -2.24
C VAL A 216 -22.47 7.30 -3.09
N VAL A 217 -22.21 8.59 -2.87
CA VAL A 217 -22.82 9.69 -3.63
C VAL A 217 -22.48 9.60 -5.13
N GLU A 218 -21.21 9.33 -5.42
CA GLU A 218 -20.73 9.19 -6.79
C GLU A 218 -21.36 7.98 -7.49
N ARG A 219 -21.40 6.82 -6.82
CA ARG A 219 -21.55 5.51 -7.49
C ARG A 219 -22.92 4.88 -7.33
N VAL A 220 -23.74 5.35 -6.38
CA VAL A 220 -25.06 4.76 -6.05
C VAL A 220 -26.18 5.68 -6.52
N GLU A 221 -27.25 5.09 -7.05
CA GLU A 221 -28.50 5.79 -7.36
C GLU A 221 -29.08 6.44 -6.10
N ASN A 222 -29.35 7.74 -6.18
CA ASN A 222 -29.81 8.55 -5.04
C ASN A 222 -28.89 8.47 -3.81
N GLY A 223 -27.58 8.26 -3.99
CA GLY A 223 -26.61 8.08 -2.90
C GLY A 223 -26.59 9.24 -1.89
N GLU A 224 -26.92 10.46 -2.31
CA GLU A 224 -27.08 11.63 -1.45
C GLU A 224 -28.12 11.45 -0.35
N THR A 225 -29.14 10.60 -0.56
CA THR A 225 -30.16 10.28 0.44
C THR A 225 -29.59 9.53 1.66
N MET A 226 -28.39 8.95 1.54
CA MET A 226 -27.68 8.31 2.65
C MET A 226 -27.02 9.32 3.59
N HIS A 227 -26.98 10.62 3.26
CA HIS A 227 -26.32 11.64 4.08
C HIS A 227 -26.72 11.62 5.57
N PRO A 228 -28.02 11.49 5.95
CA PRO A 228 -28.40 11.41 7.36
C PRO A 228 -27.85 10.17 8.08
N PHE A 229 -27.66 9.06 7.37
CA PHE A 229 -27.03 7.87 7.94
C PHE A 229 -25.56 8.13 8.28
N PHE A 230 -24.79 8.69 7.34
CA PHE A 230 -23.39 9.03 7.57
C PHE A 230 -23.22 10.12 8.63
N GLN A 231 -24.10 11.12 8.68
CA GLN A 231 -24.11 12.10 9.76
C GLN A 231 -24.34 11.47 11.14
N ARG A 232 -25.24 10.47 11.27
CA ARG A 232 -25.43 9.76 12.54
C ARG A 232 -24.22 8.96 12.95
N VAL A 233 -23.56 8.30 12.00
CA VAL A 233 -22.29 7.58 12.23
C VAL A 233 -21.22 8.54 12.74
N ARG A 234 -21.12 9.75 12.16
CA ARG A 234 -20.24 10.82 12.66
C ARG A 234 -20.65 11.39 14.01
N ASN A 235 -21.94 11.62 14.25
CA ASN A 235 -22.39 12.28 15.47
C ASN A 235 -22.31 11.38 16.71
N LYS A 236 -22.49 10.07 16.55
CA LYS A 236 -22.16 9.09 17.60
C LYS A 236 -20.70 9.19 18.10
N MET A 237 -19.82 9.91 17.40
CA MET A 237 -18.45 10.19 17.85
C MET A 237 -18.38 11.23 18.98
N ARG A 238 -19.27 12.24 19.01
CA ARG A 238 -19.17 13.39 19.94
C ARG A 238 -19.67 13.11 21.35
N ASP A 239 -20.55 12.12 21.50
CA ASP A 239 -21.16 11.80 22.79
C ASP A 239 -20.26 10.86 23.62
N VAL A 240 -19.38 10.07 22.98
CA VAL A 240 -18.42 9.18 23.67
C VAL A 240 -17.23 9.96 24.24
N GLU A 241 -16.87 11.11 23.64
CA GLU A 241 -15.77 11.98 24.13
C GLU A 241 -16.19 12.94 25.25
N LYS A 242 -17.48 13.02 25.59
CA LYS A 242 -18.00 13.87 26.68
C LYS A 242 -18.27 13.14 27.98
N ASP A 243 -18.29 11.82 27.96
CA ASP A 243 -18.61 10.95 29.11
C ASP A 243 -17.37 10.19 29.63
N GLY A 244 -16.16 10.51 29.16
CA GLY A 244 -14.88 9.95 29.63
C GLY A 244 -13.89 11.04 30.02
#